data_AF-A0A9J9ESW7-F1
#
_entry.id   AF-A0A9J9ESW7-F1
#
_cell.length_a   1.000
_cell.length_b   1.000
_cell.length_c   1.000
_cell.angle_alpha   90.00
_cell.angle_beta   90.00
_cell.angle_gamma   90.00
#
_symmetry.space_group_name_H-M   'P 1'
#
loop_
_entity.id
_entity.type
_entity.pdbx_description
1 polymer ?
#
loop_
_entity_poly.entity_id
_entity_poly.type
_entity_poly.pdbx_seq_one_letter_code
_entity_poly.pdbx_strand_id
1 'polypeptide(L)'
;MADNWDSDEVLRRYHKLHRGTLLTQKFMNGDTLSQGELITFDETVDTYRQRLYDISWFMRDLNEYVAREANKEDGCTGRFYSPPSLALSLRAS
;
A
#
# COMPACT_ATOMS: atom_id res chain seq x y z
N MET A 1 18.81 4.91 8.54
CA MET A 1 17.68 5.37 7.70
C MET A 1 17.36 4.27 6.69
N ALA A 2 16.19 4.30 6.05
CA ALA A 2 15.78 3.27 5.08
C ALA A 2 16.74 3.15 3.87
N ASP A 3 17.52 4.19 3.61
CA ASP A 3 18.57 4.23 2.57
C ASP A 3 19.69 3.19 2.79
N ASN A 4 19.85 2.68 4.01
CA ASN A 4 20.86 1.66 4.32
C ASN A 4 20.30 0.24 4.27
N TRP A 5 19.02 0.06 3.92
CA TRP A 5 18.43 -1.26 3.77
C TRP A 5 18.67 -1.79 2.37
N ASP A 6 19.12 -3.05 2.30
CA ASP A 6 19.12 -3.79 1.06
C ASP A 6 17.69 -4.13 0.63
N SER A 7 17.56 -4.59 -0.61
CA SER A 7 16.26 -4.93 -1.19
C SER A 7 15.53 -6.00 -0.37
N ASP A 8 16.24 -6.96 0.18
CA ASP A 8 15.67 -8.02 1.02
C ASP A 8 15.04 -7.47 2.31
N GLU A 9 15.73 -6.57 3.02
CA GLU A 9 15.21 -5.93 4.23
C GLU A 9 14.00 -5.04 3.93
N VAL A 10 14.03 -4.29 2.82
CA VAL A 10 12.87 -3.49 2.37
C VAL A 10 11.67 -4.39 2.11
N LEU A 11 11.84 -5.48 1.37
CA LEU A 11 10.76 -6.41 1.05
C LEU A 11 10.23 -7.13 2.28
N ARG A 12 11.10 -7.63 3.18
CA ARG A 12 10.67 -8.26 4.43
C ARG A 12 9.83 -7.34 5.30
N ARG A 13 10.15 -6.05 5.35
CA ARG A 13 9.34 -5.07 6.11
C ARG A 13 8.03 -4.77 5.40
N TYR A 14 8.06 -4.52 4.11
CA TYR A 14 6.87 -4.20 3.33
C TYR A 14 5.87 -5.38 3.34
N HIS A 15 6.36 -6.61 3.21
CA HIS A 15 5.54 -7.83 3.15
C HIS A 15 4.86 -8.18 4.48
N LYS A 16 5.29 -7.58 5.61
CA LYS A 16 4.57 -7.70 6.89
C LYS A 16 3.26 -6.88 6.92
N LEU A 17 3.23 -5.78 6.18
CA LEU A 17 2.10 -4.83 6.15
C LEU A 17 1.22 -5.04 4.92
N HIS A 18 1.83 -5.45 3.81
CA HIS A 18 1.18 -5.61 2.51
C HIS A 18 1.55 -6.95 1.88
N ARG A 19 0.79 -7.45 0.92
CA ARG A 19 1.13 -8.72 0.23
C ARG A 19 2.31 -8.61 -0.74
N GLY A 20 2.69 -7.40 -1.17
CA GLY A 20 3.65 -7.20 -2.26
C GLY A 20 3.12 -7.59 -3.64
N THR A 21 3.94 -7.44 -4.69
CA THR A 21 3.64 -7.91 -6.05
C THR A 21 4.17 -9.33 -6.28
N LEU A 22 3.64 -10.02 -7.30
CA LEU A 22 4.16 -11.33 -7.73
C LEU A 22 5.67 -11.29 -8.02
N LEU A 23 6.16 -10.20 -8.61
CA LEU A 23 7.58 -10.00 -8.88
C LEU A 23 8.41 -10.01 -7.59
N THR A 24 7.98 -9.24 -6.58
CA THR A 24 8.68 -9.22 -5.29
C THR A 24 8.57 -10.53 -4.53
N GLN A 25 7.48 -11.28 -4.69
CA GLN A 25 7.32 -12.61 -4.10
C GLN A 25 8.23 -13.65 -4.78
N LYS A 26 8.36 -13.62 -6.11
CA LYS A 26 9.33 -14.45 -6.85
C LYS A 26 10.75 -14.24 -6.31
N PHE A 27 11.16 -12.99 -6.15
CA PHE A 27 12.46 -12.65 -5.55
C PHE A 27 12.60 -13.23 -4.13
N MET A 28 11.61 -13.04 -3.26
CA MET A 28 11.62 -13.56 -1.88
C MET A 28 11.64 -15.10 -1.81
N ASN A 29 11.13 -15.78 -2.84
CA ASN A 29 11.18 -17.25 -2.95
C ASN A 29 12.52 -17.77 -3.49
N GLY A 30 13.45 -16.89 -3.86
CA GLY A 30 14.73 -17.25 -4.46
C GLY A 30 14.66 -17.57 -5.96
N ASP A 31 13.56 -17.24 -6.63
CA ASP A 31 13.44 -17.42 -8.08
C ASP A 31 14.37 -16.44 -8.81
N THR A 32 14.91 -16.87 -9.95
CA THR A 32 15.73 -16.01 -10.79
C THR A 32 14.86 -15.03 -11.58
N LEU A 33 15.18 -13.74 -11.51
CA LEU A 33 14.53 -12.70 -12.30
C LEU A 33 15.26 -12.51 -13.64
N SER A 34 14.51 -12.35 -14.72
CA SER A 34 15.05 -11.94 -16.01
C SER A 34 15.56 -10.49 -15.97
N GLN A 35 16.38 -10.08 -16.95
CA GLN A 35 16.92 -8.72 -17.01
C GLN A 35 15.82 -7.64 -17.08
N GLY A 36 14.71 -7.90 -17.78
CA GLY A 36 13.57 -6.98 -17.80
C GLY A 36 12.84 -6.92 -16.46
N GLU A 37 12.68 -8.07 -15.79
CA GLU A 37 12.08 -8.14 -14.45
C GLU A 37 12.93 -7.43 -13.40
N LEU A 38 14.26 -7.46 -13.52
CA LEU A 38 15.17 -6.77 -12.59
C LEU A 38 14.98 -5.24 -12.61
N ILE A 39 14.78 -4.65 -13.79
CA ILE A 39 14.53 -3.20 -13.91
C ILE A 39 13.26 -2.82 -13.14
N THR A 40 12.16 -3.51 -13.40
CA THR A 40 10.89 -3.27 -12.71
C THR A 40 10.97 -3.61 -11.22
N PHE A 41 11.78 -4.60 -10.86
CA PHE A 41 12.00 -4.99 -9.47
C PHE A 41 12.69 -3.87 -8.69
N ASP A 42 13.78 -3.30 -9.20
CA ASP A 42 14.52 -2.23 -8.54
C ASP A 42 13.63 -0.98 -8.35
N GLU A 43 12.88 -0.59 -9.39
CA GLU A 43 11.89 0.51 -9.29
C GLU A 43 10.80 0.24 -8.24
N THR A 44 10.38 -1.02 -8.12
CA THR A 44 9.39 -1.44 -7.12
C THR A 44 9.97 -1.35 -5.71
N VAL A 45 11.20 -1.81 -5.51
CA VAL A 45 11.89 -1.76 -4.21
C VAL A 45 12.10 -0.32 -3.77
N ASP A 46 12.52 0.57 -4.67
CA ASP A 46 12.70 1.99 -4.37
C ASP A 46 11.38 2.65 -3.96
N THR A 47 10.30 2.32 -4.65
CA THR A 47 8.95 2.76 -4.28
C THR A 47 8.59 2.27 -2.87
N TYR A 48 8.87 1.01 -2.54
CA TYR A 48 8.57 0.46 -1.22
C TYR A 48 9.41 1.12 -0.13
N ARG A 49 10.70 1.39 -0.40
CA ARG A 49 11.59 2.09 0.51
C ARG A 49 11.05 3.49 0.85
N GLN A 50 10.61 4.23 -0.16
CA GLN A 50 9.99 5.55 0.03
C GLN A 50 8.72 5.46 0.89
N ARG A 51 7.84 4.49 0.59
CA ARG A 51 6.58 4.30 1.33
C ARG A 51 6.79 3.93 2.79
N LEU A 52 7.78 3.08 3.09
CA LEU A 52 8.09 2.67 4.46
C LEU A 52 8.66 3.80 5.31
N TYR A 53 9.18 4.86 4.69
CA TYR A 53 9.77 6.00 5.40
C TYR A 53 8.82 7.21 5.48
N ASP A 54 7.86 7.32 4.57
CA ASP A 54 6.91 8.42 4.54
C ASP A 54 5.74 8.18 5.52
N ILE A 55 5.67 9.00 6.57
CA ILE A 55 4.59 8.95 7.58
C ILE A 55 3.19 9.15 6.96
N SER A 56 3.10 9.84 5.83
CA SER A 56 1.84 10.04 5.10
C SER A 56 1.32 8.71 4.56
N TRP A 57 2.21 7.80 4.15
CA TRP A 57 1.85 6.46 3.71
C TRP A 57 1.33 5.62 4.87
N PHE A 58 1.99 5.68 6.04
CA PHE A 58 1.48 5.03 7.25
C PHE A 58 0.08 5.52 7.65
N MET A 59 -0.13 6.84 7.63
CA MET A 59 -1.45 7.43 7.92
C MET A 59 -2.52 7.02 6.90
N ARG A 60 -2.12 6.82 5.64
CA ARG A 60 -3.03 6.35 4.59
C ARG A 60 -3.52 4.92 4.88
N ASP A 61 -2.62 4.04 5.28
CA ASP A 61 -2.96 2.65 5.61
C ASP A 61 -3.86 2.56 6.84
N LEU A 62 -3.59 3.38 7.88
CA LEU A 62 -4.47 3.50 9.05
C LEU A 62 -5.87 4.02 8.67
N ASN A 63 -5.94 5.07 7.85
CA ASN A 63 -7.22 5.61 7.41
C ASN A 63 -8.03 4.58 6.61
N GLU A 64 -7.38 3.77 5.78
CA GLU A 64 -8.05 2.68 5.07
C GLU A 64 -8.61 1.63 6.04
N TYR A 65 -7.83 1.24 7.06
CA TYR A 65 -8.29 0.30 8.07
C TYR A 65 -9.50 0.83 8.85
N VAL A 66 -9.43 2.05 9.37
CA VAL A 66 -10.52 2.69 10.12
C VAL A 66 -11.76 2.83 9.25
N ALA A 67 -11.61 3.28 7.99
CA ALA A 67 -12.74 3.40 7.07
C ALA A 67 -13.38 2.03 6.79
N ARG A 68 -12.59 0.95 6.64
CA ARG A 68 -13.11 -0.39 6.40
C ARG A 68 -13.90 -0.92 7.60
N GLU A 69 -13.41 -0.72 8.81
CA GLU A 69 -14.12 -1.15 10.03
C GLU A 69 -15.39 -0.32 10.27
N ALA A 70 -15.33 1.01 10.11
CA ALA A 70 -16.51 1.88 10.22
C ALA A 70 -17.60 1.50 9.19
N ASN A 71 -17.20 1.29 7.93
CA ASN A 71 -18.12 0.85 6.88
C ASN A 71 -18.78 -0.51 7.18
N LYS A 72 -18.05 -1.42 7.85
CA LYS A 72 -18.54 -2.74 8.25
C LYS A 72 -19.53 -2.65 9.41
N GLU A 73 -19.29 -1.75 10.37
CA GLU A 73 -20.18 -1.49 11.50
C GLU A 73 -21.50 -0.83 11.04
N ASP A 74 -21.42 0.11 10.10
CA ASP A 74 -22.58 0.87 9.61
C ASP A 74 -23.34 0.20 8.45
N GLY A 75 -22.90 -0.98 7.98
CA GLY A 75 -23.48 -1.67 6.81
C GLY A 75 -23.40 -0.85 5.52
N CYS A 76 -22.54 0.16 5.49
CA CYS A 76 -22.41 1.12 4.40
C CYS A 76 -21.40 0.63 3.36
N THR A 77 -21.84 0.45 2.12
CA THR A 77 -20.96 0.20 0.98
C THR A 77 -20.54 1.55 0.38
N GLY A 78 -19.42 2.14 0.81
CA GLY A 78 -18.96 3.44 0.31
C GLY A 78 -17.71 4.00 1.00
N ARG A 79 -17.16 5.11 0.51
CA ARG A 79 -15.97 5.76 1.08
C ARG A 79 -16.39 6.66 2.25
N PHE A 80 -16.05 6.29 3.48
CA PHE A 80 -16.42 7.03 4.71
C PHE A 80 -16.06 8.53 4.65
N TYR A 81 -14.92 8.88 4.03
CA TYR A 81 -14.51 10.26 3.79
C TYR A 81 -14.82 10.68 2.34
N SER A 82 -16.00 11.24 2.11
CA SER A 82 -16.21 12.15 0.98
C SER A 82 -15.78 13.56 1.39
N PRO A 83 -15.02 14.31 0.58
CA PRO A 83 -14.88 15.75 0.79
C PRO A 83 -16.28 16.41 0.78
N PRO A 84 -16.47 17.56 1.46
CA PRO A 84 -17.78 18.18 1.66
C PRO A 84 -18.55 18.56 0.38
N SER A 85 -17.93 18.46 -0.79
CA SER A 85 -18.53 18.90 -2.06
C SER A 85 -19.48 17.89 -2.72
N LEU A 86 -19.67 16.68 -2.17
CA LEU A 86 -20.55 15.67 -2.78
C LEU A 86 -21.67 15.12 -1.86
N ALA A 87 -21.79 15.62 -0.63
CA ALA A 87 -22.84 15.16 0.31
C ALA A 87 -24.21 15.85 0.14
N LEU A 88 -24.36 16.78 -0.83
CA LEU A 88 -25.55 17.64 -0.94
C LEU A 88 -26.58 17.26 -2.02
N SER A 89 -26.46 16.13 -2.72
CA SER A 89 -27.41 15.79 -3.80
C SER A 89 -28.38 14.64 -3.52
N LEU A 90 -28.37 14.02 -2.33
CA LEU A 90 -29.25 12.88 -2.05
C LEU A 90 -30.18 13.05 -0.84
N ARG A 91 -30.83 14.22 -0.73
CA ARG A 91 -32.10 14.39 0.01
C ARG A 91 -32.92 15.55 -0.58
N ALA A 92 -33.46 15.37 -1.77
CA ALA A 92 -34.60 16.14 -2.27
C ALA A 92 -35.18 15.45 -3.53
N SER A 93 -36.09 14.49 -3.33
CA SER A 93 -37.14 14.07 -4.27
C SER A 93 -38.21 13.31 -3.49
#